data_AF-A0A1V5B237-F1
#
_entry.id   AF-A0A1V5B237-F1
#
_cell.length_a   1.000
_cell.length_b   1.000
_cell.length_c   1.000
_cell.angle_alpha   90.00
_cell.angle_beta   90.00
_cell.angle_gamma   90.00
#
_symmetry.space_group_name_H-M   'P 1'
#
loop_
_entity.id
_entity.type
_entity.pdbx_description
1 polymer ?
#
loop_
_entity_poly.entity_id
_entity_poly.type
_entity_poly.pdbx_seq_one_letter_code
_entity_poly.pdbx_strand_id
1 'polypeptide(L)'
;MAEKSGASIVRSVFDLVVLLLALAVIFGGLALIVILSPWSQTILNKLLSYDVRFAIELLAFLAIAFVILLLAALTVYSKNIVHSALYLLGTFAGVAALYIFLNAPFVGVAQILVYIGAVGVLILFAVMLTRKTIMEESHGEL
;
A
#
# COMPACT_ATOMS: atom_id res chain seq x y z
N MET A 1 44.50 4.77 -27.18
CA MET A 1 43.68 4.32 -26.02
C MET A 1 42.35 3.68 -26.49
N ALA A 2 42.35 2.73 -27.43
CA ALA A 2 41.12 2.21 -28.06
C ALA A 2 40.94 0.68 -27.96
N GLU A 3 41.81 -0.05 -27.26
CA GLU A 3 41.82 -1.51 -27.25
C GLU A 3 41.03 -2.14 -26.07
N LYS A 4 40.71 -1.35 -25.03
CA LYS A 4 40.07 -1.85 -23.81
C LYS A 4 38.52 -1.94 -23.88
N SER A 5 37.90 -1.47 -24.96
CA SER A 5 36.44 -1.34 -25.08
C SER A 5 35.75 -2.59 -25.66
N GLY A 6 36.40 -3.33 -26.56
CA GLY A 6 35.80 -4.52 -27.19
C GLY A 6 35.59 -5.66 -26.19
N ALA A 7 36.57 -5.92 -25.32
CA ALA A 7 36.52 -7.02 -24.35
C ALA A 7 35.46 -6.79 -23.25
N SER A 8 35.15 -5.54 -22.90
CA SER A 8 34.11 -5.23 -21.92
C SER A 8 32.71 -5.43 -22.49
N ILE A 9 32.50 -5.06 -23.76
CA ILE A 9 31.20 -5.22 -24.44
C ILE A 9 30.85 -6.69 -24.59
N VAL A 10 31.82 -7.53 -25.00
CA VAL A 10 31.60 -8.97 -25.15
C VAL A 10 31.22 -9.62 -23.81
N ARG A 11 31.87 -9.23 -22.70
CA ARG A 11 31.52 -9.71 -21.36
C ARG A 11 30.14 -9.25 -20.90
N SER A 12 29.79 -7.98 -21.11
CA SER A 12 28.47 -7.46 -20.74
C SER A 12 27.34 -8.09 -21.55
N VAL A 13 27.54 -8.34 -22.84
CA VAL A 13 26.56 -9.05 -23.69
C VAL A 13 26.41 -10.50 -23.25
N PHE A 14 27.51 -11.17 -22.92
CA PHE A 14 27.49 -12.53 -22.39
C PHE A 14 26.74 -12.60 -21.06
N ASP A 15 27.04 -11.70 -20.11
CA ASP A 15 26.33 -11.63 -18.81
C ASP A 15 24.85 -11.31 -18.98
N LEU A 16 24.48 -10.44 -19.94
CA LEU A 16 23.08 -10.11 -20.25
C LEU A 16 22.31 -11.32 -20.80
N VAL A 17 22.94 -12.08 -21.72
CA VAL A 17 22.34 -13.30 -22.28
C VAL A 17 22.20 -14.37 -21.19
N VAL A 18 23.21 -14.53 -20.33
CA VAL A 18 23.17 -15.45 -19.20
C VAL A 18 22.06 -15.06 -18.21
N LEU A 19 21.88 -13.76 -17.92
CA LEU A 19 20.81 -13.26 -17.06
C LEU A 19 19.42 -13.48 -17.66
N LEU A 20 19.24 -13.26 -18.97
CA LEU A 20 17.96 -13.51 -19.65
C LEU A 20 17.61 -15.01 -19.67
N LEU A 21 18.59 -15.88 -19.88
CA LEU A 21 18.39 -17.33 -19.80
C LEU A 21 18.07 -17.77 -18.38
N ALA A 22 18.76 -17.23 -17.37
CA ALA A 22 18.46 -17.50 -15.97
C ALA A 22 17.03 -17.06 -15.60
N LEU A 23 16.60 -15.88 -16.07
CA LEU A 23 15.25 -15.38 -15.86
C LEU A 23 14.18 -16.28 -16.51
N ALA A 24 14.44 -16.76 -17.73
CA ALA A 24 13.55 -17.67 -18.44
C ALA A 24 13.45 -19.04 -17.74
N VAL A 25 14.55 -19.56 -17.19
CA VAL A 25 14.58 -20.83 -16.44
C VAL A 25 13.82 -20.69 -15.10
N ILE A 26 13.97 -19.56 -14.41
CA ILE A 26 13.25 -19.28 -13.16
C ILE A 26 11.73 -19.19 -13.40
N PHE A 27 11.30 -18.50 -14.46
CA PHE A 27 9.89 -18.43 -14.83
C PHE A 27 9.34 -19.77 -15.36
N GLY A 28 10.13 -20.50 -16.16
CA GLY A 28 9.71 -21.77 -16.76
C GLY A 28 9.56 -22.91 -15.76
N GLY A 29 10.48 -23.03 -14.79
CA GLY A 29 10.40 -24.05 -13.74
C GLY A 29 9.21 -23.84 -12.81
N LEU A 30 8.94 -22.59 -12.44
CA LEU A 30 7.79 -22.23 -11.62
C LEU A 30 6.46 -22.46 -12.38
N ALA A 31 6.41 -22.12 -13.67
CA ALA A 31 5.23 -22.32 -14.50
C ALA A 31 4.86 -23.80 -14.65
N LEU A 32 5.85 -24.69 -14.84
CA LEU A 32 5.61 -26.13 -14.97
C LEU A 32 5.10 -26.75 -13.66
N ILE A 33 5.69 -26.36 -12.52
CA ILE A 33 5.27 -26.80 -11.18
C ILE A 33 3.85 -26.32 -10.87
N VAL A 34 3.51 -25.09 -11.25
CA VAL A 34 2.17 -24.53 -11.04
C VAL A 34 1.14 -25.22 -11.92
N ILE A 35 1.43 -25.50 -13.19
CA ILE A 35 0.45 -26.10 -14.13
C ILE A 35 0.20 -27.59 -13.81
N LEU A 36 1.22 -28.34 -13.37
CA LEU A 36 1.10 -29.75 -12.96
C LEU A 36 0.54 -29.92 -11.54
N SER A 37 0.46 -28.84 -10.76
CA SER A 37 -0.09 -28.86 -9.41
C SER A 37 -1.60 -29.09 -9.44
N PRO A 38 -2.15 -30.09 -8.72
CA PRO A 38 -3.60 -30.33 -8.60
C PRO A 38 -4.39 -29.10 -8.10
N TRP A 39 -3.69 -28.19 -7.43
CA TRP A 39 -4.21 -26.93 -6.93
C TRP A 39 -4.48 -25.91 -8.04
N SER A 40 -3.77 -25.95 -9.17
CA SER A 40 -3.99 -25.03 -10.30
C SER A 40 -5.36 -25.23 -10.93
N GLN A 41 -5.77 -26.48 -11.14
CA GLN A 41 -7.09 -26.80 -11.68
C GLN A 41 -8.20 -26.43 -10.68
N THR A 42 -7.93 -26.57 -9.38
CA THR A 42 -8.85 -26.17 -8.31
C THR A 42 -9.01 -24.65 -8.25
N ILE A 43 -7.92 -23.90 -8.38
CA ILE A 43 -7.92 -22.44 -8.42
C ILE A 43 -8.62 -21.96 -9.68
N LEU A 44 -8.31 -22.55 -10.85
CA LEU A 44 -8.90 -22.17 -12.13
C LEU A 44 -10.40 -22.46 -12.16
N ASN A 45 -10.84 -23.61 -11.62
CA ASN A 45 -12.27 -23.92 -11.50
C ASN A 45 -12.97 -23.03 -10.47
N LYS A 46 -12.31 -22.64 -9.37
CA LYS A 46 -12.82 -21.64 -8.40
C LYS A 46 -12.87 -20.22 -8.98
N LEU A 47 -11.94 -19.89 -9.89
CA LEU A 47 -11.87 -18.63 -10.62
C LEU A 47 -12.96 -18.56 -11.72
N LEU A 48 -13.20 -19.69 -12.39
CA LEU A 48 -14.21 -19.82 -13.44
C LEU A 48 -15.63 -19.96 -12.87
N SER A 49 -15.76 -20.41 -11.62
CA SER A 49 -17.01 -20.41 -10.85
C SER A 49 -17.28 -19.09 -10.13
N TYR A 50 -16.59 -17.99 -10.49
CA TYR A 50 -16.78 -16.70 -9.81
C TYR A 50 -18.19 -16.16 -10.05
N ASP A 51 -19.01 -16.35 -9.03
CA ASP A 51 -20.34 -15.80 -8.85
C ASP A 51 -20.27 -14.26 -8.83
N VAL A 52 -21.32 -13.59 -9.35
CA VAL A 52 -21.44 -12.12 -9.37
C VAL A 52 -21.22 -11.48 -8.00
N ARG A 53 -21.54 -12.22 -6.93
CA ARG A 53 -21.32 -11.81 -5.54
C ARG A 53 -19.86 -11.56 -5.21
N PHE A 54 -18.94 -12.39 -5.70
CA PHE A 54 -17.51 -12.15 -5.46
C PHE A 54 -17.01 -10.89 -6.16
N ALA A 55 -17.46 -10.66 -7.40
CA ALA A 55 -17.05 -9.46 -8.14
C ALA A 55 -17.46 -8.19 -7.39
N ILE A 56 -18.66 -8.18 -6.78
CA ILE A 56 -19.16 -7.08 -5.96
C ILE A 56 -18.31 -6.92 -4.69
N GLU A 57 -18.00 -8.02 -3.99
CA GLU A 57 -17.16 -7.99 -2.78
C GLU A 57 -15.73 -7.48 -3.08
N LEU A 58 -15.12 -7.94 -4.18
CA LEU A 58 -13.80 -7.49 -4.62
C LEU A 58 -13.83 -6.00 -5.00
N LEU A 59 -14.86 -5.56 -5.71
CA LEU A 59 -14.99 -4.15 -6.12
C LEU A 59 -15.18 -3.25 -4.89
N ALA A 60 -15.99 -3.67 -3.92
CA ALA A 60 -16.18 -2.94 -2.66
C ALA A 60 -14.87 -2.86 -1.86
N PHE A 61 -14.14 -3.97 -1.74
CA PHE A 61 -12.81 -3.99 -1.10
C PHE A 61 -11.85 -3.03 -1.80
N LEU A 62 -11.76 -3.10 -3.13
CA LEU A 62 -10.85 -2.27 -3.92
C LEU A 62 -11.20 -0.78 -3.80
N ALA A 63 -12.50 -0.44 -3.78
CA ALA A 63 -12.95 0.92 -3.57
C ALA A 63 -12.53 1.46 -2.19
N ILE A 64 -12.74 0.68 -1.12
CA ILE A 64 -12.32 1.09 0.24
C ILE A 64 -10.78 1.21 0.31
N ALA A 65 -10.04 0.24 -0.24
CA ALA A 65 -8.59 0.26 -0.27
C ALA A 65 -8.05 1.49 -1.03
N PHE A 66 -8.66 1.83 -2.17
CA PHE A 66 -8.29 3.00 -2.95
C PHE A 66 -8.49 4.30 -2.16
N VAL A 67 -9.62 4.44 -1.46
CA VAL A 67 -9.89 5.60 -0.60
C VAL A 67 -8.88 5.72 0.53
N ILE A 68 -8.51 4.61 1.18
CA ILE A 68 -7.49 4.59 2.24
C ILE A 68 -6.13 5.06 1.70
N LEU A 69 -5.71 4.53 0.54
CA LEU A 69 -4.44 4.92 -0.07
C LEU A 69 -4.43 6.39 -0.49
N LEU A 70 -5.55 6.90 -1.02
CA LEU A 70 -5.70 8.30 -1.38
C LEU A 70 -5.59 9.20 -0.14
N LEU A 71 -6.28 8.86 0.95
CA LEU A 71 -6.19 9.61 2.21
C LEU A 71 -4.79 9.56 2.81
N ALA A 72 -4.14 8.40 2.81
CA ALA A 72 -2.76 8.25 3.27
C ALA A 72 -1.77 9.09 2.44
N ALA A 73 -1.95 9.12 1.11
CA ALA A 73 -1.16 9.99 0.25
C ALA A 73 -1.41 11.48 0.57
N LEU A 74 -2.67 11.89 0.71
CA LEU A 74 -3.04 13.26 1.07
C LEU A 74 -2.49 13.68 2.44
N THR A 75 -2.41 12.76 3.40
CA THR A 75 -1.76 13.02 4.70
C THR A 75 -0.31 13.47 4.54
N VAL A 76 0.46 12.79 3.68
CA VAL A 76 1.89 13.08 3.46
C VAL A 76 2.09 14.30 2.56
N TYR A 77 1.24 14.49 1.54
CA TYR A 77 1.38 15.60 0.58
C TYR A 77 0.79 16.92 1.08
N SER A 78 -0.07 16.91 2.09
CA SER A 78 -0.68 18.13 2.61
C SER A 78 0.36 19.06 3.26
N LYS A 79 0.36 20.32 2.84
CA LYS A 79 1.25 21.37 3.38
C LYS A 79 0.80 21.88 4.75
N ASN A 80 -0.48 21.71 5.09
CA ASN A 80 -1.02 22.13 6.38
C ASN A 80 -1.10 20.92 7.32
N ILE A 81 -0.36 20.98 8.42
CA ILE A 81 -0.26 19.92 9.42
C ILE A 81 -1.63 19.52 10.01
N VAL A 82 -2.56 20.47 10.13
CA VAL A 82 -3.93 20.20 10.61
C VAL A 82 -4.69 19.37 9.58
N HIS A 83 -4.56 19.70 8.30
CA HIS A 83 -5.21 18.94 7.23
C HIS A 83 -4.59 17.54 7.10
N SER A 84 -3.27 17.43 7.24
CA SER A 84 -2.57 16.13 7.29
C SER A 84 -3.12 15.24 8.40
N ALA A 85 -3.30 15.81 9.61
CA ALA A 85 -3.87 15.08 10.73
C ALA A 85 -5.33 14.64 10.49
N LEU A 86 -6.16 15.48 9.86
CA LEU A 86 -7.53 15.11 9.49
C LEU A 86 -7.57 13.97 8.44
N TYR A 87 -6.70 14.01 7.42
CA TYR A 87 -6.58 12.93 6.44
C TYR A 87 -6.07 11.63 7.08
N LEU A 88 -5.22 11.73 8.11
CA LEU A 88 -4.76 10.57 8.87
C LEU A 88 -5.91 9.91 9.65
N LEU A 89 -6.77 10.71 10.32
CA LEU A 89 -7.98 10.20 10.96
C LEU A 89 -8.92 9.54 9.93
N GLY A 90 -9.06 10.14 8.75
CA GLY A 90 -9.82 9.55 7.64
C GLY A 90 -9.26 8.19 7.21
N THR A 91 -7.94 8.04 7.18
CA THR A 91 -7.26 6.78 6.88
C THR A 91 -7.60 5.72 7.94
N PHE A 92 -7.57 6.06 9.22
CA PHE A 92 -7.99 5.15 10.30
C PHE A 92 -9.47 4.77 10.24
N ALA A 93 -10.35 5.70 9.84
CA ALA A 93 -11.76 5.41 9.61
C ALA A 93 -11.96 4.43 8.43
N GLY A 94 -11.22 4.61 7.34
CA GLY A 94 -11.23 3.67 6.22
C GLY A 94 -10.76 2.27 6.63
N VAL A 95 -9.69 2.17 7.44
CA VAL A 95 -9.22 0.89 7.98
C VAL A 95 -10.27 0.22 8.88
N ALA A 96 -10.98 0.99 9.71
CA ALA A 96 -12.08 0.46 10.51
C ALA A 96 -13.22 -0.09 9.65
N ALA A 97 -13.59 0.62 8.57
CA ALA A 97 -14.57 0.15 7.59
C ALA A 97 -14.09 -1.15 6.91
N LEU A 98 -12.80 -1.26 6.59
CA LEU A 98 -12.20 -2.48 6.06
C LEU A 98 -12.31 -3.66 7.03
N TYR A 99 -12.06 -3.46 8.33
CA TYR A 99 -12.22 -4.52 9.32
C TYR A 99 -13.66 -4.99 9.45
N ILE A 100 -14.63 -4.07 9.44
CA ILE A 100 -16.05 -4.44 9.45
C ILE A 100 -16.42 -5.22 8.19
N PHE A 101 -15.93 -4.78 7.02
CA PHE A 101 -16.14 -5.47 5.74
C PHE A 101 -15.56 -6.89 5.74
N LEU A 102 -14.40 -7.11 6.37
CA LEU A 102 -13.75 -8.41 6.51
C LEU A 102 -14.36 -9.30 7.61
N ASN A 103 -15.57 -9.00 8.08
CA ASN A 103 -16.25 -9.70 9.18
C ASN A 103 -15.46 -9.70 10.51
N ALA A 104 -14.67 -8.65 10.77
CA ALA A 104 -13.94 -8.44 12.03
C ALA A 104 -14.49 -7.20 12.79
N PRO A 105 -15.77 -7.21 13.24
CA PRO A 105 -16.41 -6.02 13.81
C PRO A 105 -15.80 -5.59 15.15
N PHE A 106 -15.35 -6.52 15.99
CA PHE A 106 -14.69 -6.19 17.27
C PHE A 106 -13.42 -5.36 17.05
N VAL A 107 -12.58 -5.79 16.10
CA VAL A 107 -11.34 -5.07 15.74
C VAL A 107 -11.68 -3.73 15.08
N GLY A 108 -12.70 -3.68 14.22
CA GLY A 108 -13.20 -2.44 13.62
C GLY A 108 -13.66 -1.40 14.65
N VAL A 109 -14.44 -1.82 15.65
CA VAL A 109 -14.87 -0.92 16.74
C VAL A 109 -13.69 -0.51 17.62
N ALA A 110 -12.79 -1.44 17.96
CA ALA A 110 -11.57 -1.12 18.69
C ALA A 110 -10.69 -0.10 17.93
N GLN A 111 -10.61 -0.21 16.60
CA GLN A 111 -9.90 0.75 15.74
C GLN A 111 -10.48 2.16 15.89
N ILE A 112 -11.80 2.30 15.89
CA ILE A 112 -12.46 3.60 16.08
C ILE A 112 -12.18 4.13 17.48
N LEU A 113 -12.38 3.32 18.52
CA LEU A 113 -12.22 3.77 19.91
C LEU A 113 -10.77 4.18 20.23
N VAL A 114 -9.79 3.38 19.82
CA VAL A 114 -8.38 3.60 20.16
C VAL A 114 -7.73 4.59 19.21
N TYR A 115 -7.80 4.36 17.90
CA TYR A 115 -7.05 5.17 16.94
C TYR A 115 -7.75 6.47 16.56
N ILE A 116 -9.07 6.48 16.40
CA ILE A 116 -9.80 7.73 16.11
C ILE A 116 -10.10 8.48 17.41
N GLY A 117 -10.57 7.76 18.44
CA GLY A 117 -10.99 8.33 19.71
C GLY A 117 -9.83 8.80 20.60
N ALA A 118 -8.87 7.92 20.92
CA ALA A 118 -7.79 8.28 21.84
C ALA A 118 -6.59 8.90 21.10
N VAL A 119 -5.94 8.12 20.23
CA VAL A 119 -4.70 8.53 19.55
C VAL A 119 -4.95 9.69 18.59
N GLY A 120 -6.02 9.62 17.80
CA GLY A 120 -6.36 10.63 16.80
C GLY A 120 -6.66 12.00 17.42
N VAL A 121 -7.45 12.02 18.49
CA VAL A 121 -7.73 13.25 19.25
C VAL A 121 -6.46 13.80 19.88
N LEU A 122 -5.60 12.95 20.47
CA LEU A 122 -4.31 13.36 21.03
C LEU A 122 -3.42 14.02 19.96
N ILE A 123 -3.33 13.41 18.77
CA ILE A 123 -2.57 13.96 17.63
C ILE A 123 -3.14 15.33 17.21
N LEU A 124 -4.47 15.45 17.08
CA LEU A 124 -5.10 16.71 16.71
C LEU A 124 -4.79 17.83 17.72
N PHE A 125 -4.93 17.54 19.02
CA PHE A 125 -4.58 18.50 20.07
C PHE A 125 -3.11 18.89 20.02
N ALA A 126 -2.19 17.92 19.93
CA ALA A 126 -0.76 18.18 19.85
C ALA A 126 -0.41 19.08 18.67
N VAL A 127 -0.91 18.74 17.48
CA VAL A 127 -0.68 19.49 16.23
C VAL A 127 -1.21 20.93 16.34
N MET A 128 -2.41 21.11 16.90
CA MET A 128 -3.00 22.44 17.08
C MET A 128 -2.19 23.31 18.06
N LEU A 129 -1.68 22.71 19.15
CA LEU A 129 -0.85 23.41 20.13
C LEU A 129 0.51 23.80 19.53
N THR A 130 1.22 22.86 18.90
CA THR A 130 2.53 23.13 18.28
C THR A 130 2.44 24.20 17.19
N ARG A 131 1.33 24.26 16.43
CA ARG A 131 1.15 25.33 15.43
C ARG A 131 1.05 26.71 16.06
N LYS A 132 0.37 26.84 17.21
CA LYS A 132 0.23 28.12 17.90
C LYS A 132 1.56 28.61 18.45
N THR A 133 2.34 27.73 19.07
CA THR A 133 3.63 28.08 19.68
C THR A 133 4.63 28.60 18.65
N ILE A 134 4.72 27.97 17.47
CA ILE A 134 5.63 28.41 16.39
C ILE A 134 5.23 29.80 15.85
N MET A 135 3.93 30.12 15.85
CA MET A 135 3.43 31.38 15.29
C MET A 135 3.63 32.57 16.25
N GLU A 136 3.54 32.35 17.57
CA GLU A 136 3.79 33.37 18.60
C GLU A 136 5.28 33.76 18.65
N GLU A 137 6.19 32.79 18.53
CA GLU A 137 7.64 33.02 18.51
C GLU A 137 8.07 33.89 17.31
N SER A 138 7.42 33.73 16.15
CA SER A 138 7.68 34.53 14.95
C SER A 138 7.25 36.01 15.05
N HIS A 139 6.41 36.38 16.03
CA HIS A 139 5.95 37.77 16.23
C HIS A 139 6.59 38.45 17.44
N GLY A 140 7.36 37.72 18.26
CA GLY A 140 8.04 38.25 19.45
C GLY A 140 9.43 38.84 19.18
N GLU A 141 9.92 38.78 17.94
CA GLU A 141 11.23 39.32 17.52
C GLU A 141 11.10 40.53 16.57
N LEU A 142 10.29 41.53 16.96
CA LEU A 142 10.34 42.91 16.48
C LEU A 142 10.09 43.86 17.68
#